data_AF-A0A1G9ITN2-F1
#
_entry.id   AF-A0A1G9ITN2-F1
#
_cell.length_a   1.000
_cell.length_b   1.000
_cell.length_c   1.000
_cell.angle_alpha   90.00
_cell.angle_beta   90.00
_cell.angle_gamma   90.00
#
_symmetry.space_group_name_H-M   'P 1'
#
loop_
_entity.id
_entity.type
_entity.pdbx_description
1 polymer ?
#
loop_
_entity_poly.entity_id
_entity_poly.type
_entity_poly.pdbx_seq_one_letter_code
_entity_poly.pdbx_strand_id
1 'polypeptide(L)'
;MKYKNFELNYKLSMDKYKEEIEKENQNYLRKINEKNELLNSLENFTRMSYSIFMNSNAMLYRLKVNLKKDTSKNSNIKEETLNELIKDHYILKEELHVLKKDSTILSSTLGDVNYAIIISKTYNELYFLNDFIELQILQYTKKTKVNTHKILGDVDKAINTLDELRRSLDQLHLYLFKELNKFYPSMNIKRDTFVMGTDLFKWYYPNHPFKFRS
;
A
#
# COMPACT_ATOMS: atom_id res chain seq x y z
N MET A 1 -19.92 26.64 -61.57
CA MET A 1 -18.95 27.06 -60.52
C MET A 1 -19.53 27.06 -59.11
N LYS A 2 -20.76 27.54 -58.84
CA LYS A 2 -21.35 27.58 -57.48
C LYS A 2 -21.46 26.21 -56.77
N TYR A 3 -21.78 25.13 -57.48
CA TYR A 3 -21.92 23.78 -56.92
C TYR A 3 -20.59 23.15 -56.44
N LYS A 4 -19.50 23.31 -57.21
CA LYS A 4 -18.16 22.81 -56.83
C LYS A 4 -17.62 23.48 -55.55
N ASN A 5 -17.92 24.76 -55.33
CA ASN A 5 -17.56 25.45 -54.08
C ASN A 5 -18.39 24.97 -52.89
N PHE A 6 -19.67 24.63 -53.10
CA PHE A 6 -20.51 24.07 -52.03
C PHE A 6 -20.02 22.69 -51.60
N GLU A 7 -19.68 21.83 -52.56
CA GLU A 7 -19.17 20.47 -52.32
C GLU A 7 -17.81 20.50 -51.60
N LEU A 8 -16.91 21.42 -52.00
CA LEU A 8 -15.63 21.65 -51.33
C LEU A 8 -15.83 22.15 -49.89
N ASN A 9 -16.71 23.13 -49.69
CA ASN A 9 -17.00 23.67 -48.36
C ASN A 9 -17.64 22.63 -47.45
N TYR A 10 -18.58 21.84 -47.96
CA TYR A 10 -19.19 20.73 -47.22
C TYR A 10 -18.15 19.70 -46.80
N LYS A 11 -17.23 19.32 -47.70
CA LYS A 11 -16.15 18.38 -47.39
C LYS A 11 -15.22 18.92 -46.30
N LEU A 12 -14.80 20.18 -46.39
CA LEU A 12 -13.99 20.84 -45.36
C LEU A 12 -14.70 20.92 -44.00
N SER A 13 -16.01 21.18 -43.99
CA SER A 13 -16.81 21.17 -42.76
C SER A 13 -16.90 19.77 -42.15
N MET A 14 -17.10 18.74 -42.97
CA MET A 14 -17.15 17.35 -42.52
C MET A 14 -15.79 16.85 -42.02
N ASP A 15 -14.70 17.26 -42.64
CA ASP A 15 -13.35 16.90 -42.21
C ASP A 15 -13.02 17.56 -40.85
N LYS A 16 -13.37 18.84 -40.66
CA LYS A 16 -13.27 19.50 -39.34
C LYS A 16 -14.09 18.81 -38.25
N TYR A 17 -15.33 18.45 -38.57
CA TYR A 17 -16.20 17.74 -37.63
C TYR A 17 -15.64 16.37 -37.23
N LYS A 18 -15.04 15.63 -38.18
CA LYS A 18 -14.34 14.37 -37.88
C LYS A 18 -13.14 14.58 -36.98
N GLU A 19 -12.33 15.60 -37.22
CA GLU A 19 -11.20 15.95 -36.36
C GLU A 19 -11.64 16.33 -34.94
N GLU A 20 -12.76 17.04 -34.79
CA GLU A 20 -13.36 17.37 -33.48
C GLU A 20 -13.80 16.11 -32.74
N ILE A 21 -14.55 15.22 -33.40
CA ILE A 21 -14.94 13.92 -32.83
C ILE A 21 -13.72 13.08 -32.44
N GLU A 22 -12.69 13.05 -33.29
CA GLU A 22 -11.50 12.25 -33.02
C GLU A 22 -10.72 12.78 -31.81
N LYS A 23 -10.61 14.11 -31.66
CA LYS A 23 -10.07 14.74 -30.44
C LYS A 23 -10.91 14.44 -29.21
N GLU A 24 -12.24 14.50 -29.31
CA GLU A 24 -13.13 14.14 -28.21
C GLU A 24 -12.98 12.68 -27.79
N ASN A 25 -12.89 11.76 -28.76
CA ASN A 25 -12.66 10.33 -28.53
C ASN A 25 -11.28 10.07 -27.90
N GLN A 26 -10.22 10.72 -28.36
CA GLN A 26 -8.88 10.61 -27.77
C GLN A 26 -8.87 11.12 -26.32
N ASN A 27 -9.53 12.26 -26.06
CA ASN A 27 -9.68 12.78 -24.70
C ASN A 27 -10.50 11.85 -23.80
N TYR A 28 -11.54 11.22 -24.33
CA TYR A 28 -12.35 10.22 -23.62
C TYR A 28 -11.51 8.98 -23.28
N LEU A 29 -10.75 8.43 -24.24
CA LEU A 29 -9.86 7.29 -24.01
C LEU A 29 -8.76 7.60 -23.00
N ARG A 30 -8.17 8.80 -23.05
CA ARG A 30 -7.17 9.25 -22.08
C ARG A 30 -7.74 9.30 -20.66
N LYS A 31 -8.93 9.86 -20.48
CA LYS A 31 -9.64 9.88 -19.19
C LYS A 31 -9.94 8.48 -18.67
N ILE A 32 -10.27 7.53 -19.54
CA ILE A 32 -10.47 6.12 -19.15
C ILE A 32 -9.16 5.48 -18.70
N ASN A 33 -8.05 5.74 -19.40
CA ASN A 33 -6.76 5.18 -19.02
C ASN A 33 -6.24 5.74 -17.70
N GLU A 34 -6.29 7.06 -17.52
CA GLU A 34 -5.93 7.74 -16.26
C GLU A 34 -6.75 7.18 -15.08
N LYS A 35 -8.02 6.86 -15.32
CA LYS A 35 -8.92 6.24 -14.33
C LYS A 35 -8.54 4.80 -13.98
N ASN A 36 -8.24 3.97 -14.98
CA ASN A 36 -7.82 2.58 -14.74
C ASN A 36 -6.47 2.53 -14.02
N GLU A 37 -5.55 3.43 -14.36
CA GLU A 37 -4.27 3.59 -13.66
C GLU A 37 -4.47 4.00 -12.20
N LEU A 38 -5.34 4.98 -11.92
CA LEU A 38 -5.65 5.41 -10.56
C LEU A 38 -6.26 4.28 -9.72
N LEU A 39 -7.22 3.53 -10.28
CA LEU A 39 -7.84 2.38 -9.62
C LEU A 39 -6.78 1.32 -9.27
N ASN A 40 -5.94 0.96 -10.25
CA ASN A 40 -4.86 -0.01 -10.06
C ASN A 40 -3.85 0.45 -9.01
N SER A 41 -3.44 1.72 -9.02
CA SER A 41 -2.53 2.27 -8.01
C SER A 41 -3.14 2.23 -6.61
N LEU A 42 -4.45 2.47 -6.47
CA LEU A 42 -5.12 2.48 -5.18
C LEU A 42 -5.32 1.05 -4.63
N GLU A 43 -5.69 0.11 -5.49
CA GLU A 43 -5.75 -1.31 -5.14
C GLU A 43 -4.38 -1.85 -4.76
N ASN A 44 -3.34 -1.55 -5.54
CA ASN A 44 -1.97 -1.96 -5.25
C ASN A 44 -1.47 -1.35 -3.94
N PHE A 45 -1.66 -0.04 -3.75
CA PHE A 45 -1.28 0.64 -2.52
C PHE A 45 -1.96 0.01 -1.31
N THR A 46 -3.26 -0.24 -1.38
CA THR A 46 -4.02 -0.85 -0.28
C THR A 46 -3.51 -2.25 0.02
N ARG A 47 -3.47 -3.12 -1.00
CA ARG A 47 -3.03 -4.51 -0.87
C ARG A 47 -1.62 -4.61 -0.29
N MET A 48 -0.69 -3.85 -0.86
CA MET A 48 0.71 -3.91 -0.50
C MET A 48 0.95 -3.29 0.88
N SER A 49 0.26 -2.20 1.23
CA SER A 49 0.31 -1.63 2.60
C SER A 49 -0.08 -2.66 3.66
N TYR A 50 -1.15 -3.42 3.43
CA TYR A 50 -1.56 -4.49 4.36
C TYR A 50 -0.63 -5.69 4.35
N SER A 51 -0.12 -6.10 3.18
CA SER A 51 0.87 -7.18 3.08
C SER A 51 2.12 -6.84 3.91
N ILE A 52 2.68 -5.64 3.69
CA ILE A 52 3.85 -5.14 4.43
C ILE A 52 3.57 -5.10 5.93
N PHE A 53 2.41 -4.56 6.33
CA PHE A 53 2.01 -4.50 7.73
C PHE A 53 1.94 -5.89 8.38
N MET A 54 1.26 -6.84 7.74
CA MET A 54 1.06 -8.19 8.29
C MET A 54 2.36 -8.99 8.37
N ASN A 55 3.19 -8.91 7.33
CA ASN A 55 4.49 -9.56 7.31
C ASN A 55 5.44 -8.95 8.35
N SER A 56 5.44 -7.61 8.50
CA SER A 56 6.19 -6.93 9.56
C SER A 56 5.74 -7.36 10.95
N ASN A 57 4.43 -7.48 11.16
CA ASN A 57 3.86 -7.98 12.41
C ASN A 57 4.30 -9.43 12.70
N ALA A 58 4.20 -10.32 11.69
CA ALA A 58 4.63 -11.71 11.81
C ALA A 58 6.13 -11.81 12.16
N MET A 59 6.97 -10.97 11.55
CA MET A 59 8.40 -10.88 11.87
C MET A 59 8.65 -10.45 13.31
N LEU A 60 7.96 -9.43 13.81
CA LEU A 60 8.08 -8.99 15.20
C LEU A 60 7.69 -10.10 16.19
N TYR A 61 6.61 -10.83 15.92
CA TYR A 61 6.23 -11.98 16.75
C TYR A 61 7.24 -13.13 16.67
N ARG A 62 7.79 -13.42 15.48
CA ARG A 62 8.87 -14.40 15.31
C ARG A 62 10.11 -13.99 16.11
N LEU A 63 10.52 -12.73 16.04
CA LEU A 63 11.61 -12.19 16.85
C LEU A 63 11.31 -12.40 18.34
N LYS A 64 10.16 -11.92 18.83
CA LYS A 64 9.73 -12.08 20.22
C LYS A 64 9.78 -13.53 20.71
N VAL A 65 9.26 -14.48 19.92
CA VAL A 65 9.27 -15.91 20.29
C VAL A 65 10.70 -16.45 20.40
N ASN A 66 11.57 -16.11 19.45
CA ASN A 66 12.97 -16.55 19.48
C ASN A 66 13.73 -15.94 20.66
N LEU A 67 13.51 -14.65 20.95
CA LEU A 67 14.12 -13.96 22.09
C LEU A 67 13.64 -14.49 23.45
N LYS A 68 12.39 -14.97 23.55
CA LYS A 68 11.85 -15.56 24.78
C LYS A 68 12.30 -16.99 25.04
N LYS A 69 12.66 -17.75 24.00
CA LYS A 69 13.16 -19.13 24.13
C LYS A 69 14.54 -19.19 24.77
N ASP A 70 15.29 -18.10 24.74
CA ASP A 70 16.62 -18.01 25.31
C ASP A 70 16.59 -17.09 26.55
N THR A 71 16.60 -17.70 27.73
CA THR A 71 16.52 -17.00 29.03
C THR A 71 17.84 -16.36 29.46
N SER A 72 18.90 -16.52 28.67
CA SER A 72 20.21 -15.92 28.97
C SER A 72 20.24 -14.43 28.60
N LYS A 73 20.94 -13.61 29.39
CA LYS A 73 21.09 -12.16 29.10
C LYS A 73 21.76 -11.89 27.74
N ASN A 74 22.52 -12.86 27.23
CA ASN A 74 23.25 -12.84 25.97
C ASN A 74 22.78 -14.03 25.11
N SER A 75 21.56 -13.95 24.61
CA SER A 75 21.03 -14.96 23.69
C SER A 75 21.61 -14.80 22.29
N ASN A 76 21.74 -15.92 21.58
CA ASN A 76 21.97 -15.91 20.15
C ASN A 76 20.71 -16.44 19.45
N ILE A 77 20.16 -15.67 18.53
CA ILE A 77 19.23 -16.21 17.53
C ILE A 77 20.03 -17.21 16.69
N LYS A 78 19.49 -18.42 16.49
CA LYS A 78 20.11 -19.42 15.61
C LYS A 78 20.36 -18.83 14.23
N GLU A 79 21.52 -19.13 13.64
CA GLU A 79 21.94 -18.58 12.35
C GLU A 79 20.93 -18.84 11.24
N GLU A 80 20.35 -20.05 11.19
CA GLU A 80 19.28 -20.42 10.25
C GLU A 80 18.07 -19.47 10.35
N THR A 81 17.57 -19.25 11.58
CA THR A 81 16.44 -18.35 11.84
C THR A 81 16.78 -16.89 11.55
N LEU A 82 18.01 -16.47 11.83
CA LEU A 82 18.47 -15.12 11.51
C LEU A 82 18.52 -14.90 10.00
N ASN A 83 19.01 -15.88 9.23
CA ASN A 83 19.05 -15.82 7.78
C ASN A 83 17.64 -15.76 7.16
N GLU A 84 16.69 -16.53 7.70
CA GLU A 84 15.27 -16.45 7.30
C GLU A 84 14.69 -15.05 7.55
N LEU A 85 14.93 -14.48 8.74
CA LEU A 85 14.47 -13.13 9.08
C LEU A 85 15.08 -12.07 8.17
N ILE A 86 16.37 -12.18 7.82
CA ILE A 86 17.03 -11.26 6.88
C ILE A 86 16.40 -11.36 5.49
N LYS A 87 16.14 -12.58 5.01
CA LYS A 87 15.53 -12.80 3.70
C LYS A 87 14.10 -12.24 3.63
N ASP A 88 13.28 -12.54 4.64
CA ASP A 88 11.92 -12.03 4.75
C ASP A 88 11.91 -10.49 4.84
N HIS A 89 12.85 -9.90 5.59
CA HIS A 89 13.01 -8.44 5.68
C HIS A 89 13.34 -7.80 4.33
N TYR A 90 14.24 -8.42 3.56
CA TYR A 90 14.66 -7.89 2.26
C TYR A 90 13.48 -7.81 1.28
N ILE A 91 12.62 -8.84 1.26
CA ILE A 91 11.38 -8.84 0.47
C ILE A 91 10.48 -7.66 0.88
N LEU A 92 10.33 -7.40 2.18
CA LEU A 92 9.53 -6.25 2.64
C LEU A 92 10.11 -4.90 2.22
N LYS A 93 11.44 -4.77 2.18
CA LYS A 93 12.09 -3.56 1.66
C LYS A 93 11.80 -3.35 0.18
N GLU A 94 11.83 -4.40 -0.63
CA GLU A 94 11.46 -4.32 -2.04
C GLU A 94 10.00 -3.88 -2.20
N GLU A 95 9.07 -4.48 -1.45
CA GLU A 95 7.65 -4.10 -1.45
C GLU A 95 7.45 -2.63 -1.02
N LEU A 96 8.17 -2.15 0.00
CA LEU A 96 8.13 -0.74 0.43
C LEU A 96 8.59 0.23 -0.65
N HIS A 97 9.60 -0.13 -1.45
CA HIS A 97 10.05 0.70 -2.57
C HIS A 97 8.98 0.83 -3.65
N VAL A 98 8.24 -0.26 -3.94
CA VAL A 98 7.09 -0.18 -4.85
C VAL A 98 5.99 0.68 -4.22
N LEU A 99 5.72 0.53 -2.92
CA LEU A 99 4.69 1.31 -2.22
C LEU A 99 4.96 2.82 -2.26
N LYS A 100 6.24 3.22 -2.18
CA LYS A 100 6.66 4.63 -2.31
C LYS A 100 6.29 5.23 -3.66
N LYS A 101 6.39 4.44 -4.73
CA LYS A 101 6.01 4.88 -6.08
C LYS A 101 4.50 5.11 -6.14
N ASP A 102 3.71 4.15 -5.65
CA ASP A 102 2.24 4.26 -5.64
C ASP A 102 1.76 5.40 -4.75
N SER A 103 2.40 5.64 -3.60
CA SER A 103 2.07 6.77 -2.72
C SER A 103 2.26 8.12 -3.40
N THR A 104 3.32 8.26 -4.21
CA THR A 104 3.61 9.48 -4.98
C THR A 104 2.57 9.71 -6.08
N ILE A 105 2.19 8.64 -6.79
CA ILE A 105 1.15 8.70 -7.82
C ILE A 105 -0.17 9.12 -7.19
N LEU A 106 -0.62 8.42 -6.15
CA LEU A 106 -1.90 8.71 -5.49
C LEU A 106 -1.96 10.12 -4.89
N SER A 107 -0.86 10.58 -4.26
CA SER A 107 -0.80 11.92 -3.68
C SER A 107 -0.86 13.02 -4.73
N SER A 108 -0.31 12.79 -5.93
CA SER A 108 -0.35 13.76 -7.02
C SER A 108 -1.67 13.75 -7.80
N THR A 109 -2.28 12.58 -8.00
CA THR A 109 -3.53 12.44 -8.77
C THR A 109 -4.78 12.85 -8.00
N LEU A 110 -4.84 12.59 -6.68
CA LEU A 110 -6.04 12.92 -5.90
C LEU A 110 -6.19 14.42 -5.61
N GLY A 111 -5.11 15.21 -5.76
CA GLY A 111 -5.15 16.68 -5.74
C GLY A 111 -5.56 17.35 -4.42
N ASP A 112 -6.05 16.60 -3.44
CA ASP A 112 -6.42 17.10 -2.11
C ASP A 112 -5.33 16.79 -1.07
N VAL A 113 -4.94 17.86 -0.39
CA VAL A 113 -3.82 17.94 0.56
C VAL A 113 -4.01 16.97 1.73
N ASN A 114 -5.24 16.79 2.21
CA ASN A 114 -5.52 15.88 3.31
C ASN A 114 -5.27 14.42 2.90
N TYR A 115 -5.61 14.02 1.67
CA TYR A 115 -5.32 12.65 1.21
C TYR A 115 -3.83 12.43 1.01
N ALA A 116 -3.12 13.39 0.42
CA ALA A 116 -1.67 13.33 0.29
C ALA A 116 -1.00 13.16 1.66
N ILE A 117 -1.49 13.85 2.69
CA ILE A 117 -1.01 13.72 4.08
C ILE A 117 -1.27 12.30 4.62
N ILE A 118 -2.49 11.76 4.50
CA ILE A 118 -2.81 10.45 5.09
C ILE A 118 -2.05 9.32 4.36
N ILE A 119 -1.96 9.38 3.03
CA ILE A 119 -1.19 8.43 2.21
C ILE A 119 0.29 8.46 2.59
N SER A 120 0.88 9.67 2.65
CA SER A 120 2.29 9.86 3.02
C SER A 120 2.57 9.41 4.44
N LYS A 121 1.67 9.75 5.39
CA LYS A 121 1.77 9.32 6.78
C LYS A 121 1.76 7.78 6.86
N THR A 122 0.84 7.13 6.18
CA THR A 122 0.73 5.67 6.19
C THR A 122 1.97 5.00 5.64
N TYR A 123 2.48 5.48 4.50
CA TYR A 123 3.74 5.00 3.95
C TYR A 123 4.89 5.16 4.97
N ASN A 124 4.99 6.33 5.62
CA ASN A 124 6.05 6.60 6.59
C ASN A 124 5.97 5.69 7.81
N GLU A 125 4.78 5.41 8.35
CA GLU A 125 4.62 4.48 9.47
C GLU A 125 5.07 3.06 9.10
N LEU A 126 4.73 2.58 7.90
CA LEU A 126 5.17 1.27 7.41
C LEU A 126 6.69 1.24 7.18
N TYR A 127 7.23 2.32 6.63
CA TYR A 127 8.66 2.50 6.44
C TYR A 127 9.42 2.46 7.77
N PHE A 128 8.99 3.23 8.78
CA PHE A 128 9.62 3.25 10.10
C PHE A 128 9.50 1.91 10.84
N LEU A 129 8.38 1.21 10.69
CA LEU A 129 8.23 -0.14 11.23
C LEU A 129 9.27 -1.10 10.63
N ASN A 130 9.49 -1.03 9.33
CA ASN A 130 10.46 -1.89 8.65
C ASN A 130 11.92 -1.53 8.99
N ASP A 131 12.24 -0.25 9.09
CA ASP A 131 13.54 0.24 9.59
C ASP A 131 13.78 -0.21 11.03
N PHE A 132 12.76 -0.16 11.89
CA PHE A 132 12.84 -0.67 13.26
C PHE A 132 13.18 -2.18 13.28
N ILE A 133 12.49 -2.98 12.46
CA ILE A 133 12.76 -4.43 12.35
C ILE A 133 14.19 -4.67 11.88
N GLU A 134 14.67 -3.94 10.88
CA GLU A 134 16.05 -4.02 10.40
C GLU A 134 17.05 -3.77 11.52
N LEU A 135 16.86 -2.70 12.30
CA LEU A 135 17.71 -2.36 13.43
C LEU A 135 17.75 -3.47 14.48
N GLN A 136 16.64 -4.18 14.71
CA GLN A 136 16.64 -5.32 15.64
C GLN A 136 17.40 -6.52 15.06
N ILE A 137 17.22 -6.84 13.78
CA ILE A 137 17.90 -7.96 13.12
C ILE A 137 19.42 -7.73 13.06
N LEU A 138 19.86 -6.52 12.66
CA LEU A 138 21.28 -6.18 12.51
C LEU A 138 22.07 -6.18 13.82
N GLN A 139 21.40 -6.10 14.97
CA GLN A 139 22.09 -6.26 16.25
C GLN A 139 22.66 -7.69 16.41
N TYR A 140 21.99 -8.70 15.84
CA TYR A 140 22.42 -10.10 15.91
C TYR A 140 23.44 -10.51 14.85
N THR A 141 23.58 -9.74 13.75
CA THR A 141 24.57 -10.03 12.71
C THR A 141 25.99 -9.57 13.10
N LYS A 142 26.10 -8.55 13.96
CA LYS A 142 27.37 -7.91 14.33
C LYS A 142 28.23 -8.69 15.34
N LYS A 143 27.80 -9.88 15.81
CA LYS A 143 28.49 -10.74 16.79
C LYS A 143 28.96 -10.03 18.08
N THR A 144 28.40 -8.87 18.41
CA THR A 144 28.63 -8.18 19.68
C THR A 144 27.68 -8.73 20.74
N LYS A 145 28.01 -8.57 22.04
CA LYS A 145 27.08 -8.97 23.12
C LYS A 145 25.78 -8.18 23.00
N VAL A 146 24.70 -8.84 22.59
CA VAL A 146 23.38 -8.23 22.41
C VAL A 146 22.59 -8.31 23.71
N ASN A 147 22.11 -7.15 24.20
CA ASN A 147 21.19 -7.12 25.34
C ASN A 147 19.79 -7.55 24.90
N THR A 148 19.54 -8.85 25.03
CA THR A 148 18.28 -9.49 24.60
C THR A 148 17.06 -8.93 25.31
N HIS A 149 17.20 -8.54 26.59
CA HIS A 149 16.09 -7.97 27.37
C HIS A 149 15.66 -6.59 26.84
N LYS A 150 16.64 -5.78 26.43
CA LYS A 150 16.36 -4.47 25.83
C LYS A 150 15.60 -4.64 24.51
N ILE A 151 16.12 -5.50 23.61
CA ILE A 151 15.48 -5.77 22.32
C ILE A 151 14.08 -6.34 22.51
N LEU A 152 13.90 -7.31 23.41
CA LEU A 152 12.58 -7.86 23.70
C LEU A 152 11.61 -6.77 24.19
N GLY A 153 12.05 -5.85 25.05
CA GLY A 153 11.26 -4.71 25.50
C GLY A 153 10.89 -3.75 24.36
N ASP A 154 11.82 -3.49 23.44
CA ASP A 154 11.57 -2.63 22.27
C ASP A 154 10.59 -3.31 21.28
N VAL A 155 10.75 -4.61 21.03
CA VAL A 155 9.84 -5.43 20.21
C VAL A 155 8.44 -5.49 20.83
N ASP A 156 8.33 -5.65 22.15
CA ASP A 156 7.03 -5.66 22.85
C ASP A 156 6.31 -4.31 22.72
N LYS A 157 7.04 -3.19 22.82
CA LYS A 157 6.47 -1.85 22.56
C LYS A 157 5.97 -1.73 21.13
N ALA A 158 6.78 -2.13 20.15
CA ALA A 158 6.41 -2.08 18.74
C ALA A 158 5.15 -2.91 18.47
N ILE A 159 5.07 -4.14 19.01
CA ILE A 159 3.87 -4.99 18.87
C ILE A 159 2.63 -4.32 19.46
N ASN A 160 2.75 -3.68 20.62
CA ASN A 160 1.62 -3.00 21.27
C ASN A 160 1.10 -1.80 20.46
N THR A 161 1.93 -1.16 19.65
CA THR A 161 1.52 -0.03 18.79
C THR A 161 0.98 -0.48 17.42
N LEU A 162 1.10 -1.76 17.05
CA LEU A 162 0.63 -2.26 15.74
C LEU A 162 -0.88 -2.15 15.55
N ASP A 163 -1.69 -2.23 16.62
CA ASP A 163 -3.14 -2.08 16.49
C ASP A 163 -3.55 -0.65 16.11
N GLU A 164 -2.79 0.37 16.55
CA GLU A 164 -3.01 1.76 16.16
C GLU A 164 -2.68 1.97 14.68
N LEU A 165 -1.57 1.39 14.21
CA LEU A 165 -1.21 1.41 12.79
C LEU A 165 -2.25 0.67 11.94
N ARG A 166 -2.72 -0.49 12.38
CA ARG A 166 -3.81 -1.24 11.72
C ARG A 166 -5.08 -0.41 11.59
N ARG A 167 -5.51 0.23 12.68
CA ARG A 167 -6.70 1.11 12.67
C ARG A 167 -6.51 2.29 11.71
N SER A 168 -5.31 2.85 11.65
CA SER A 168 -4.97 3.93 10.73
C SER A 168 -5.04 3.47 9.26
N LEU A 169 -4.57 2.26 8.96
CA LEU A 169 -4.73 1.63 7.64
C LEU A 169 -6.20 1.38 7.28
N ASP A 170 -6.98 0.85 8.23
CA ASP A 170 -8.42 0.59 8.04
C ASP A 170 -9.17 1.89 7.73
N GLN A 171 -8.84 2.97 8.45
CA GLN A 171 -9.40 4.29 8.22
C GLN A 171 -8.98 4.85 6.87
N LEU A 172 -7.68 4.91 6.55
CA LEU A 172 -7.20 5.41 5.26
C LEU A 172 -7.90 4.69 4.12
N HIS A 173 -8.03 3.37 4.21
CA HIS A 173 -8.68 2.61 3.16
C HIS A 173 -10.18 2.98 3.01
N LEU A 174 -10.94 3.07 4.11
CA LEU A 174 -12.33 3.54 4.05
C LEU A 174 -12.46 4.95 3.47
N TYR A 175 -11.49 5.83 3.75
CA TYR A 175 -11.44 7.17 3.19
C TYR A 175 -11.10 7.16 1.68
N LEU A 176 -10.10 6.40 1.23
CA LEU A 176 -9.73 6.26 -0.18
C LEU A 176 -10.89 5.72 -1.03
N PHE A 177 -11.60 4.71 -0.52
CA PHE A 177 -12.77 4.15 -1.19
C PHE A 177 -13.91 5.17 -1.37
N LYS A 178 -14.17 6.00 -0.35
CA LYS A 178 -15.19 7.06 -0.44
C LYS A 178 -14.84 8.10 -1.49
N GLU A 179 -13.58 8.50 -1.60
CA GLU A 179 -13.15 9.48 -2.59
C GLU A 179 -13.16 8.96 -4.01
N LEU A 180 -12.76 7.71 -4.23
CA LEU A 180 -12.91 7.06 -5.54
C LEU A 180 -14.36 7.16 -6.05
N ASN A 181 -15.33 6.96 -5.17
CA ASN A 181 -16.74 7.12 -5.51
C ASN A 181 -17.15 8.58 -5.78
N LYS A 182 -16.47 9.57 -5.20
CA LYS A 182 -16.70 11.00 -5.53
C LYS A 182 -16.08 11.40 -6.87
N PHE A 183 -14.87 10.92 -7.17
CA PHE A 183 -14.21 11.18 -8.45
C PHE A 183 -14.88 10.43 -9.61
N TYR A 184 -15.48 9.26 -9.34
CA TYR A 184 -16.17 8.45 -10.34
C TYR A 184 -17.58 8.02 -9.93
N PRO A 185 -18.53 8.97 -9.75
CA PRO A 185 -19.91 8.64 -9.34
C PRO A 185 -20.61 7.72 -10.35
N SER A 186 -20.26 7.85 -11.63
CA SER A 186 -20.82 7.05 -12.73
C SER A 186 -20.40 5.57 -12.70
N MET A 187 -19.35 5.21 -11.98
CA MET A 187 -18.96 3.80 -11.84
C MET A 187 -19.75 3.06 -10.77
N ASN A 188 -20.37 3.77 -9.83
CA ASN A 188 -21.10 3.17 -8.73
C ASN A 188 -20.28 2.04 -8.07
N ILE A 189 -19.00 2.33 -7.77
CA ILE A 189 -18.02 1.34 -7.31
C ILE A 189 -18.53 0.79 -5.99
N LYS A 190 -18.99 -0.47 -6.02
CA LYS A 190 -19.54 -1.10 -4.83
C LYS A 190 -18.42 -1.50 -3.88
N ARG A 191 -18.73 -1.55 -2.60
CA ARG A 191 -17.72 -1.86 -1.55
C ARG A 191 -17.16 -3.27 -1.68
N ASP A 192 -17.97 -4.21 -2.15
CA ASP A 192 -17.64 -5.61 -2.43
C ASP A 192 -16.66 -5.80 -3.61
N THR A 193 -16.53 -4.81 -4.49
CA THR A 193 -15.47 -4.80 -5.52
C THR A 193 -14.09 -4.41 -4.98
N PHE A 194 -14.02 -3.89 -3.75
CA PHE A 194 -12.78 -3.38 -3.17
C PHE A 194 -12.33 -4.26 -1.99
N VAL A 195 -11.12 -4.82 -2.05
CA VAL A 195 -10.64 -5.76 -1.03
C VAL A 195 -10.24 -4.99 0.24
N MET A 196 -11.03 -5.11 1.33
CA MET A 196 -10.67 -4.50 2.60
C MET A 196 -9.42 -5.11 3.22
N GLY A 197 -8.71 -4.34 4.05
CA GLY A 197 -7.61 -4.84 4.85
C GLY A 197 -7.98 -6.02 5.74
N THR A 198 -9.20 -5.99 6.27
CA THR A 198 -9.80 -7.11 6.99
C THR A 198 -10.09 -8.32 6.10
N ASP A 199 -10.38 -8.11 4.82
CA ASP A 199 -10.61 -9.19 3.86
C ASP A 199 -9.28 -9.78 3.39
N LEU A 200 -8.25 -8.96 3.21
CA LEU A 200 -6.86 -9.39 3.04
C LEU A 200 -6.38 -10.19 4.25
N PHE A 201 -6.67 -9.75 5.48
CA PHE A 201 -6.33 -10.51 6.68
C PHE A 201 -6.97 -11.91 6.68
N LYS A 202 -8.25 -12.01 6.31
CA LYS A 202 -8.93 -13.30 6.15
C LYS A 202 -8.30 -14.16 5.05
N TRP A 203 -7.81 -13.56 3.97
CA TRP A 203 -7.13 -14.28 2.89
C TRP A 203 -5.77 -14.82 3.29
N TYR A 204 -4.95 -14.03 3.99
CA TYR A 204 -3.62 -14.45 4.44
C TYR A 204 -3.67 -15.33 5.71
N TYR A 205 -4.71 -15.19 6.53
CA TYR A 205 -4.89 -15.96 7.77
C TYR A 205 -6.30 -16.55 7.87
N PRO A 206 -6.71 -17.45 6.96
CA PRO A 206 -8.07 -17.99 6.89
C PRO A 206 -8.49 -18.75 8.15
N ASN A 207 -7.52 -19.29 8.90
CA ASN A 207 -7.76 -20.04 10.15
C ASN A 207 -7.86 -19.15 11.40
N HIS A 208 -7.69 -17.83 11.27
CA HIS A 208 -7.78 -16.87 12.36
C HIS A 208 -8.88 -15.84 12.08
N PRO A 209 -10.17 -16.22 12.15
CA PRO A 209 -11.27 -15.29 11.90
C PRO A 209 -11.23 -14.15 12.91
N PHE A 210 -10.96 -12.94 12.41
CA PHE A 210 -10.91 -11.72 13.21
C PHE A 210 -12.29 -11.44 13.80
N LYS A 211 -12.45 -11.52 15.12
CA LYS A 211 -13.69 -11.15 15.81
C LYS A 211 -13.61 -9.68 16.24
N PHE A 212 -14.44 -8.84 15.62
CA PHE A 212 -14.76 -7.52 16.17
C PHE A 212 -15.31 -7.70 17.59
N ARG A 213 -14.69 -7.04 18.57
CA ARG A 213 -15.45 -6.56 19.74
C ARG A 213 -15.77 -5.11 19.43
N SER A 214 -17.03 -4.88 19.07
CA SER A 214 -17.69 -3.57 19.05
C SER A 214 -17.62 -2.92 20.41
#